data_AF-A0A6A2YY68-F1
#
_entry.id   AF-A0A6A2YY68-F1
#
_cell.length_a   1.000
_cell.length_b   1.000
_cell.length_c   1.000
_cell.angle_alpha   90.00
_cell.angle_beta   90.00
_cell.angle_gamma   90.00
#
_symmetry.space_group_name_H-M   'P 1'
#
loop_
_entity.id
_entity.type
_entity.pdbx_description
1 polymer ?
#
loop_
_entity_poly.entity_id
_entity_poly.type
_entity_poly.pdbx_seq_one_letter_code
_entity_poly.pdbx_strand_id
1 'polypeptide(L)'
;MSPGNLLTGFGFYNPFWLLDIANAAIVIHLVGAYQVYCQPLFAFVEKTAAEKFPDSDFITKDIKIPIPIPGLRPYNLNLFRLVWRTVFVIITTVISMLLPFFNDIVGLLGALGFWPLTVYFPVEMYISQKKIPKWSTRWLCLQILSIACLIITIAAAAGSIAGVVLDLKSFKPFSTAY
;
A
#
# COMPACT_ATOMS: atom_id res chain seq x y z
N MET A 1 -15.56 17.95 -10.07
CA MET A 1 -14.20 17.40 -9.97
C MET A 1 -13.63 17.86 -8.64
N SER A 2 -13.47 16.95 -7.68
CA SER A 2 -12.69 17.25 -6.47
C SER A 2 -11.23 17.44 -6.86
N PRO A 3 -10.52 18.48 -6.37
CA PRO A 3 -9.13 18.68 -6.68
C PRO A 3 -8.30 17.46 -6.24
N GLY A 4 -7.32 17.06 -7.05
CA GLY A 4 -6.45 15.90 -6.79
C GLY A 4 -5.64 16.01 -5.50
N ASN A 5 -5.58 17.22 -4.92
CA ASN A 5 -5.08 17.49 -3.58
C ASN A 5 -6.20 18.16 -2.76
N LEU A 6 -6.78 17.42 -1.80
CA LEU A 6 -7.90 17.89 -0.96
C LEU A 6 -7.58 19.20 -0.23
N LEU A 7 -6.30 19.51 -0.01
CA LEU A 7 -5.86 20.65 0.79
C LEU A 7 -5.80 21.98 0.04
N THR A 8 -5.82 21.97 -1.29
CA THR A 8 -5.79 23.20 -2.11
C THR A 8 -7.17 23.64 -2.61
N GLY A 9 -8.21 22.86 -2.31
CA GLY A 9 -9.58 23.08 -2.82
C GLY A 9 -10.45 24.04 -2.03
N PHE A 10 -10.01 24.45 -0.84
CA PHE A 10 -10.79 25.27 0.07
C PHE A 10 -10.41 26.75 -0.09
N GLY A 11 -11.21 27.49 -0.87
CA GLY A 11 -11.12 28.95 -1.03
C GLY A 11 -11.50 29.74 0.23
N PHE A 12 -10.94 29.38 1.38
CA PHE A 12 -11.08 30.09 2.63
C PHE A 12 -9.79 30.87 2.93
N TYR A 13 -9.92 32.10 3.42
CA TYR A 13 -8.83 32.93 3.93
C TYR A 13 -7.92 32.11 4.86
N ASN A 14 -6.72 31.76 4.37
CA ASN A 14 -5.78 30.79 4.93
C ASN A 14 -5.35 31.10 6.37
N PRO A 15 -5.70 30.30 7.38
CA PRO A 15 -4.79 30.09 8.49
C PRO A 15 -3.71 29.14 7.99
N PHE A 16 -2.59 29.67 7.49
CA PHE A 16 -1.45 28.87 7.03
C PHE A 16 -1.02 27.82 8.08
N TRP A 17 -1.15 28.17 9.37
CA TRP A 17 -0.89 27.27 10.49
C TRP A 17 -1.74 25.99 10.48
N LEU A 18 -3.00 26.05 10.04
CA LEU A 18 -3.88 24.89 10.03
C LEU A 18 -3.52 23.93 8.90
N LEU A 19 -3.17 24.50 7.73
CA LEU A 19 -2.66 23.74 6.59
C LEU A 19 -1.33 23.08 6.93
N ASP A 20 -0.44 23.79 7.61
CA ASP A 20 0.87 23.27 8.03
C ASP A 20 0.72 22.12 9.03
N ILE A 21 -0.19 22.24 10.01
CA ILE A 21 -0.48 21.15 10.95
C ILE A 21 -1.08 19.94 10.22
N ALA A 22 -2.01 20.16 9.28
CA ALA A 22 -2.60 19.07 8.49
C ALA A 22 -1.54 18.34 7.66
N ASN A 23 -0.64 19.08 7.01
CA ASN A 23 0.48 18.51 6.26
C ASN A 23 1.44 17.73 7.17
N ALA A 24 1.80 18.28 8.34
CA ALA A 24 2.65 17.60 9.31
C ALA A 24 2.02 16.30 9.81
N ALA A 25 0.72 16.31 10.11
CA ALA A 25 -0.02 15.13 10.53
C ALA A 25 -0.03 14.04 9.45
N ILE A 26 -0.24 14.42 8.18
CA ILE A 26 -0.17 13.48 7.04
C ILE A 26 1.22 12.86 6.93
N VAL A 27 2.29 13.66 7.04
CA VAL A 27 3.67 13.16 6.98
C VAL A 27 3.93 12.15 8.10
N ILE A 28 3.60 12.50 9.35
CA ILE A 28 3.79 11.61 10.49
C ILE A 28 3.02 10.30 10.31
N HIS A 29 1.75 10.39 9.89
CA HIS A 29 0.90 9.23 9.66
C HIS A 29 1.44 8.33 8.56
N LEU A 30 1.81 8.89 7.40
CA LEU A 30 2.31 8.13 6.25
C LEU A 30 3.67 7.49 6.53
N VAL A 31 4.57 8.18 7.23
CA VAL A 31 5.85 7.59 7.67
C VAL A 31 5.59 6.42 8.61
N GLY A 32 4.72 6.57 9.60
CA GLY A 32 4.35 5.48 10.50
C GLY A 32 3.72 4.29 9.77
N ALA A 33 2.76 4.55 8.88
CA ALA A 33 2.12 3.54 8.05
C ALA A 33 3.14 2.79 7.17
N TYR A 34 4.02 3.51 6.48
CA TYR A 34 5.07 2.92 5.64
C TYR A 34 5.97 1.98 6.46
N GLN A 35 6.42 2.42 7.63
CA GLN A 35 7.26 1.60 8.51
C GLN A 35 6.56 0.30 8.91
N VAL A 36 5.28 0.35 9.31
CA VAL A 36 4.51 -0.84 9.71
C VAL A 36 4.23 -1.76 8.52
N TYR A 37 3.82 -1.23 7.38
CA TYR A 37 3.49 -2.03 6.20
C TYR A 37 4.70 -2.73 5.57
N CYS A 38 5.90 -2.14 5.67
CA CYS A 38 7.10 -2.77 5.13
C CYS A 38 7.64 -3.92 6.00
N GLN A 39 7.37 -3.94 7.32
CA GLN A 39 7.94 -4.96 8.21
C GLN A 39 7.61 -6.40 7.80
N PRO A 40 6.34 -6.78 7.53
CA PRO A 40 6.02 -8.16 7.15
C PRO A 40 6.68 -8.59 5.85
N LEU A 41 6.78 -7.67 4.88
CA LEU A 41 7.41 -7.93 3.59
C LEU A 41 8.92 -8.15 3.74
N PHE A 42 9.59 -7.28 4.50
CA PHE A 42 11.00 -7.46 4.84
C PHE A 42 11.24 -8.76 5.60
N ALA A 43 10.44 -9.05 6.62
CA ALA A 43 10.56 -10.29 7.39
C ALA A 43 10.38 -11.54 6.52
N PHE A 44 9.39 -11.53 5.61
CA PHE A 44 9.14 -12.65 4.71
C PHE A 44 10.30 -12.88 3.74
N VAL A 45 10.79 -11.84 3.07
CA VAL A 45 11.89 -11.96 2.10
C VAL A 45 13.20 -12.33 2.79
N GLU A 46 13.52 -11.69 3.91
CA GLU A 46 14.73 -11.99 4.68
C GLU A 46 14.72 -13.42 5.21
N LYS A 47 13.58 -13.88 5.74
CA LYS A 47 13.44 -15.27 6.22
C LYS A 47 13.58 -16.27 5.07
N THR A 48 12.87 -16.04 3.96
CA THR A 48 12.91 -16.94 2.79
C THR A 48 14.31 -17.00 2.19
N ALA A 49 15.03 -15.87 2.12
CA ALA A 49 16.40 -15.83 1.64
C ALA A 49 17.36 -16.59 2.56
N ALA A 50 17.20 -16.43 3.87
CA ALA A 50 18.01 -17.15 4.87
C ALA A 50 17.77 -18.67 4.84
N GLU A 51 16.52 -19.11 4.66
CA GLU A 51 16.18 -20.52 4.51
C GLU A 51 16.68 -21.12 3.19
N LYS A 52 16.67 -20.34 2.11
CA LYS A 52 17.06 -20.82 0.77
C LYS A 52 18.57 -20.87 0.55
N PHE A 53 19.33 -19.97 1.17
CA PHE A 53 20.78 -19.83 0.99
C PHE A 53 21.53 -19.78 2.34
N PRO A 54 21.45 -20.84 3.14
CA PRO A 54 22.03 -20.88 4.49
C PRO A 54 23.56 -20.73 4.48
N ASP A 55 24.22 -21.23 3.43
CA ASP A 55 25.69 -21.25 3.32
C ASP A 55 26.30 -19.93 2.81
N SER A 56 25.46 -18.93 2.52
CA SER A 56 25.94 -17.66 1.96
C SER A 56 26.31 -16.66 3.05
N ASP A 57 27.60 -16.37 3.16
CA ASP A 57 28.17 -15.38 4.09
C ASP A 57 27.57 -13.97 3.92
N PHE A 58 26.94 -13.66 2.79
CA PHE A 58 26.27 -12.36 2.59
C PHE A 58 24.89 -12.30 3.26
N ILE A 59 24.18 -13.42 3.34
CA ILE A 59 22.79 -13.50 3.83
C ILE A 59 22.74 -13.88 5.31
N THR A 60 23.62 -14.76 5.79
CA THR A 60 23.56 -15.28 7.17
C THR A 60 24.54 -14.62 8.14
N LYS A 61 25.51 -13.83 7.65
CA LYS A 61 26.50 -13.19 8.50
C LYS A 61 25.97 -11.92 9.14
N ASP A 62 25.75 -11.99 10.45
CA ASP A 62 25.47 -10.83 11.28
C ASP A 62 26.77 -10.19 11.76
N ILE A 63 27.04 -8.97 11.31
CA ILE A 63 28.16 -8.14 11.75
C ILE A 63 27.71 -7.37 12.98
N LYS A 64 28.29 -7.69 14.14
CA LYS A 64 28.08 -6.94 15.39
C LYS A 64 28.92 -5.67 15.36
N ILE A 65 28.29 -4.52 15.14
CA ILE A 65 28.95 -3.23 15.31
C ILE A 65 28.80 -2.79 16.77
N PRO A 66 29.90 -2.69 17.54
CA PRO A 66 29.86 -2.10 18.87
C PRO A 66 29.57 -0.60 18.72
N ILE A 67 28.44 -0.15 19.25
CA ILE A 67 28.10 1.27 19.29
C ILE A 67 28.94 1.90 20.41
N PRO A 68 29.72 2.97 20.17
CA PRO A 68 30.61 3.57 21.17
C PRO A 68 29.88 4.37 22.28
N ILE A 69 28.61 4.06 22.55
CA ILE A 69 27.79 4.69 23.59
C ILE A 69 27.60 3.71 24.75
N PRO A 70 27.99 4.06 26.00
CA PRO A 70 27.83 3.18 27.15
C PRO A 70 26.35 2.83 27.39
N GLY A 71 26.02 1.53 27.37
CA GLY A 71 24.68 1.00 27.71
C GLY A 71 23.81 0.56 26.52
N LEU A 72 24.22 0.80 25.28
CA LEU A 72 23.51 0.31 24.09
C LEU A 72 24.01 -1.08 23.65
N ARG A 73 23.08 -1.96 23.27
CA ARG A 73 23.40 -3.29 22.73
C ARG A 73 24.11 -3.13 21.38
N PRO A 74 25.09 -4.00 21.05
CA PRO A 74 25.74 -3.99 19.74
C PRO A 74 24.70 -4.17 18.63
N TYR A 75 24.82 -3.38 17.57
CA TYR A 75 23.90 -3.43 16.44
C TYR A 75 24.29 -4.58 15.52
N ASN A 76 23.40 -5.57 15.36
CA ASN A 76 23.60 -6.66 14.41
C ASN A 76 23.21 -6.15 13.01
N LEU A 77 24.21 -5.85 12.19
CA LEU A 77 24.01 -5.52 10.78
C LEU A 77 24.18 -6.76 9.92
N ASN A 78 23.18 -6.98 9.08
CA ASN A 78 23.23 -7.96 8.02
C ASN A 78 23.34 -7.21 6.69
N LEU A 79 24.38 -7.50 5.89
CA LEU A 79 24.64 -6.77 4.65
C LEU A 79 23.51 -6.98 3.63
N PHE A 80 22.97 -8.20 3.53
CA PHE A 80 21.81 -8.50 2.71
C PHE A 80 20.60 -7.65 3.14
N ARG A 81 20.29 -7.57 4.43
CA ARG A 81 19.20 -6.72 4.95
C ARG A 81 19.36 -5.26 4.54
N LEU A 82 20.57 -4.71 4.63
CA LEU A 82 20.84 -3.32 4.27
C LEU A 82 20.65 -3.07 2.77
N VAL A 83 21.23 -3.93 1.93
CA VAL A 83 21.12 -3.81 0.46
C VAL A 83 19.69 -4.02 0.01
N TRP A 84 18.99 -5.04 0.52
CA TRP A 84 17.60 -5.33 0.18
C TRP A 84 16.67 -4.16 0.49
N ARG A 85 16.75 -3.61 1.72
CA ARG A 85 15.89 -2.50 2.14
C ARG A 85 16.16 -1.23 1.36
N THR A 86 17.43 -0.91 1.08
CA THR A 86 17.79 0.27 0.28
C THR A 86 17.30 0.14 -1.16
N VAL A 87 17.50 -1.01 -1.79
CA VAL A 87 16.98 -1.30 -3.14
C VAL A 87 15.45 -1.21 -3.16
N PHE A 88 14.77 -1.77 -2.17
CA PHE A 88 13.31 -1.69 -2.06
C PHE A 88 12.83 -0.23 -2.01
N VAL A 89 13.42 0.59 -1.13
CA VAL A 89 13.06 2.01 -1.02
C VAL A 89 13.29 2.72 -2.35
N ILE A 90 14.48 2.57 -2.97
CA ILE A 90 14.80 3.18 -4.26
C ILE A 90 13.76 2.81 -5.33
N ILE A 91 13.44 1.51 -5.47
CA ILE A 91 12.46 1.05 -6.45
C ILE A 91 11.09 1.67 -6.19
N THR A 92 10.61 1.62 -4.94
CA THR A 92 9.30 2.20 -4.61
C THR A 92 9.25 3.70 -4.88
N THR A 93 10.32 4.45 -4.57
CA THR A 93 10.43 5.88 -4.86
C THR A 93 10.42 6.15 -6.36
N VAL A 94 11.16 5.39 -7.15
CA VAL A 94 11.17 5.53 -8.62
C VAL A 94 9.77 5.25 -9.20
N ILE A 95 9.10 4.19 -8.73
CA ILE A 95 7.72 3.89 -9.14
C ILE A 95 6.78 5.05 -8.79
N SER A 96 6.88 5.61 -7.57
CA SER A 96 6.07 6.76 -7.16
C SER A 96 6.34 8.01 -8.00
N MET A 97 7.58 8.24 -8.45
CA MET A 97 7.91 9.35 -9.35
C MET A 97 7.37 9.16 -10.76
N LEU A 98 7.34 7.92 -11.26
CA LEU A 98 6.86 7.59 -12.60
C LEU A 98 5.32 7.55 -12.70
N LEU A 99 4.62 7.31 -11.57
CA LEU A 99 3.17 7.18 -11.51
C LEU A 99 2.57 8.27 -10.59
N PRO A 100 2.45 9.53 -11.05
CA PRO A 100 1.91 10.61 -10.23
C PRO A 100 0.37 10.55 -10.06
N PHE A 101 -0.30 9.52 -10.57
CA PHE A 101 -1.76 9.37 -10.57
C PHE A 101 -2.24 8.58 -9.34
N PHE A 102 -2.01 9.14 -8.14
CA PHE A 102 -2.32 8.48 -6.88
C PHE A 102 -3.78 7.99 -6.79
N ASN A 103 -4.74 8.83 -7.22
CA ASN A 103 -6.17 8.52 -7.12
C ASN A 103 -6.58 7.31 -7.96
N ASP A 104 -6.07 7.20 -9.19
CA ASP A 104 -6.44 6.09 -10.07
C ASP A 104 -5.78 4.78 -9.64
N ILE A 105 -4.51 4.83 -9.18
CA ILE A 105 -3.82 3.65 -8.66
C ILE A 105 -4.48 3.16 -7.37
N VAL A 106 -4.81 4.05 -6.43
CA VAL A 106 -5.52 3.67 -5.20
C VAL A 106 -6.93 3.17 -5.50
N GLY A 107 -7.63 3.76 -6.48
CA GLY A 107 -8.92 3.27 -6.95
C GLY A 107 -8.85 1.85 -7.51
N LEU A 108 -7.83 1.56 -8.33
CA LEU A 108 -7.60 0.23 -8.90
C LEU A 108 -7.23 -0.80 -7.82
N LEU A 109 -6.28 -0.49 -6.95
CA LEU A 109 -5.88 -1.37 -5.85
C LEU A 109 -7.04 -1.60 -4.87
N GLY A 110 -7.81 -0.56 -4.59
CA GLY A 110 -9.01 -0.61 -3.78
C GLY A 110 -10.05 -1.55 -4.39
N ALA A 111 -10.32 -1.43 -5.70
CA ALA A 111 -11.24 -2.32 -6.40
C ALA A 111 -10.75 -3.78 -6.36
N LEU A 112 -9.49 -4.04 -6.71
CA LEU A 112 -8.93 -5.40 -6.72
C LEU A 112 -8.97 -6.07 -5.34
N GLY A 113 -8.77 -5.30 -4.25
CA GLY A 113 -8.84 -5.82 -2.89
C GLY A 113 -10.26 -5.92 -2.34
N PHE A 114 -11.13 -4.96 -2.67
CA PHE A 114 -12.45 -4.81 -2.05
C PHE A 114 -13.32 -6.05 -2.23
N TRP A 115 -13.60 -6.47 -3.47
CA TRP A 115 -14.52 -7.59 -3.67
C TRP A 115 -14.02 -8.91 -3.05
N PRO A 116 -12.81 -9.43 -3.35
CA PRO A 116 -12.41 -10.72 -2.83
C PRO A 116 -12.24 -10.69 -1.31
N LEU A 117 -11.57 -9.67 -0.75
CA LEU A 117 -11.17 -9.65 0.66
C LEU A 117 -12.24 -9.11 1.60
N THR A 118 -13.04 -8.12 1.18
CA THR A 118 -14.01 -7.46 2.07
C THR A 118 -15.45 -7.94 1.89
N VAL A 119 -15.79 -8.48 0.71
CA VAL A 119 -17.14 -8.93 0.41
C VAL A 119 -17.20 -10.45 0.28
N TYR A 120 -16.54 -11.03 -0.71
CA TYR A 120 -16.66 -12.44 -1.05
C TYR A 120 -16.21 -13.35 0.09
N PHE A 121 -14.97 -13.21 0.56
CA PHE A 121 -14.45 -14.08 1.62
C PHE A 121 -15.26 -14.00 2.93
N PRO A 122 -15.58 -12.81 3.48
CA PRO A 122 -16.40 -12.72 4.68
C PRO A 122 -17.82 -13.28 4.50
N VAL A 123 -18.45 -13.05 3.34
CA VAL A 123 -19.79 -13.57 3.04
C VAL A 123 -19.77 -15.11 3.00
N GLU A 124 -18.82 -15.71 2.29
CA GLU A 124 -18.69 -17.17 2.23
C GLU A 124 -18.32 -17.76 3.60
N MET A 125 -17.44 -17.11 4.35
CA MET A 125 -17.10 -17.50 5.71
C MET A 125 -18.33 -17.48 6.63
N TYR A 126 -19.17 -16.45 6.52
CA TYR A 126 -20.42 -16.34 7.27
C TYR A 126 -21.43 -17.43 6.90
N ILE A 127 -21.62 -17.70 5.60
CA ILE A 127 -22.51 -18.77 5.11
C ILE A 127 -22.04 -20.14 5.63
N SER A 128 -20.74 -20.40 5.58
CA SER A 128 -20.13 -21.65 6.05
C SER A 128 -20.26 -21.81 7.57
N GLN A 129 -19.96 -20.75 8.35
CA GLN A 129 -20.03 -20.78 9.81
C GLN A 129 -21.48 -20.97 10.33
N LYS A 130 -22.45 -20.26 9.73
CA LYS A 130 -23.87 -20.34 10.10
C LYS A 130 -24.62 -21.48 9.43
N LYS A 131 -23.94 -22.28 8.58
CA LYS A 131 -24.51 -23.39 7.82
C LYS A 131 -25.83 -23.01 7.14
N ILE A 132 -25.85 -21.83 6.50
CA ILE A 132 -27.07 -21.31 5.88
C ILE A 132 -27.47 -22.23 4.72
N PRO A 133 -28.72 -22.73 4.69
CA PRO A 133 -29.15 -23.60 3.60
C PRO A 133 -29.11 -22.84 2.28
N LYS A 134 -28.55 -23.49 1.25
CA LYS A 134 -28.56 -22.97 -0.13
C LYS A 134 -30.01 -22.69 -0.54
N TRP A 135 -30.22 -21.58 -1.25
CA TRP A 135 -31.54 -21.08 -1.67
C TRP A 135 -32.46 -20.53 -0.57
N SER A 136 -31.99 -20.41 0.68
CA SER A 136 -32.70 -19.60 1.68
C SER A 136 -32.74 -18.13 1.25
N THR A 137 -33.78 -17.38 1.64
CA THR A 137 -33.89 -15.93 1.41
C THR A 137 -32.65 -15.18 1.90
N ARG A 138 -32.06 -15.61 3.02
CA ARG A 138 -30.82 -15.02 3.56
C ARG A 138 -29.61 -15.33 2.68
N TRP A 139 -29.50 -16.55 2.18
CA TRP A 139 -28.42 -16.95 1.27
C TRP A 139 -28.51 -16.18 -0.05
N LEU A 140 -29.72 -16.07 -0.62
CA LEU A 140 -29.96 -15.34 -1.86
C LEU A 140 -29.63 -13.84 -1.70
N CYS A 141 -30.06 -13.22 -0.60
CA CYS A 141 -29.74 -11.82 -0.29
C CYS A 141 -28.22 -11.58 -0.21
N LEU A 142 -27.48 -12.45 0.49
CA LEU A 142 -26.02 -12.36 0.60
C LEU A 142 -25.31 -12.55 -0.74
N GLN A 143 -25.79 -13.46 -1.59
CA GLN A 143 -25.23 -13.67 -2.92
C GLN A 143 -25.52 -12.50 -3.87
N ILE A 144 -26.75 -11.95 -3.84
CA ILE A 144 -27.09 -10.74 -4.61
C ILE A 144 -26.21 -9.57 -4.19
N LEU A 145 -26.01 -9.36 -2.89
CA LEU A 145 -25.09 -8.34 -2.37
C LEU A 145 -23.67 -8.54 -2.90
N SER A 146 -23.15 -9.77 -2.83
CA SER A 146 -21.80 -10.10 -3.31
C SER A 146 -21.64 -9.82 -4.82
N ILE A 147 -22.63 -10.21 -5.63
CA ILE A 147 -22.63 -9.96 -7.09
C ILE A 147 -22.78 -8.46 -7.39
N ALA A 148 -23.63 -7.74 -6.67
CA ALA A 148 -23.78 -6.29 -6.84
C ALA A 148 -22.46 -5.57 -6.53
N CYS A 149 -21.79 -5.93 -5.43
CA CYS A 149 -20.47 -5.42 -5.10
C CYS A 149 -19.42 -5.80 -6.15
N LEU A 150 -19.49 -6.99 -6.75
CA LEU A 150 -18.60 -7.39 -7.85
C LEU A 150 -18.75 -6.45 -9.05
N ILE A 151 -20.00 -6.17 -9.45
CA ILE A 151 -20.28 -5.28 -10.59
C ILE A 151 -19.75 -3.87 -10.31
N ILE A 152 -19.99 -3.33 -9.10
CA ILE A 152 -19.47 -2.02 -8.68
C ILE A 152 -17.94 -2.02 -8.74
N THR A 153 -17.31 -3.11 -8.28
CA THR A 153 -15.85 -3.25 -8.27
C THR A 153 -15.27 -3.28 -9.68
N ILE A 154 -15.89 -4.02 -10.59
CA ILE A 154 -15.47 -4.07 -12.00
C ILE A 154 -15.61 -2.68 -12.64
N ALA A 155 -16.71 -1.97 -12.38
CA ALA A 155 -16.91 -0.62 -12.88
C ALA A 155 -15.87 0.36 -12.32
N ALA A 156 -15.55 0.28 -11.03
CA ALA A 156 -14.51 1.08 -10.39
C ALA A 156 -13.12 0.80 -10.99
N ALA A 157 -12.76 -0.48 -11.15
CA ALA A 157 -11.50 -0.87 -11.77
C ALA A 157 -11.39 -0.37 -13.22
N ALA A 158 -12.46 -0.48 -14.01
CA ALA A 158 -12.51 0.05 -15.38
C ALA A 158 -12.35 1.56 -15.41
N GLY A 159 -13.00 2.29 -14.49
CA GLY A 159 -12.86 3.74 -14.33
C GLY A 159 -11.42 4.15 -13.99
N SER A 160 -10.79 3.46 -13.04
CA SER A 160 -9.39 3.70 -12.68
C SER A 160 -8.42 3.41 -13.82
N ILE A 161 -8.61 2.32 -14.56
CA ILE A 161 -7.78 2.00 -15.74
C ILE A 161 -7.94 3.07 -16.82
N ALA A 162 -9.17 3.52 -17.08
CA ALA A 162 -9.43 4.59 -18.04
C ALA A 162 -8.75 5.91 -17.62
N GLY A 163 -8.80 6.24 -16.32
CA GLY A 163 -8.08 7.38 -15.72
C GLY A 163 -6.58 7.29 -15.98
N VAL A 164 -5.94 6.18 -15.59
CA VAL A 164 -4.51 5.94 -15.83
C VAL A 164 -4.14 6.09 -17.31
N VAL A 165 -4.95 5.54 -18.23
CA VAL A 165 -4.65 5.61 -19.67
C VAL A 165 -4.77 7.04 -20.22
N LEU A 166 -5.76 7.82 -19.77
CA LEU A 166 -5.92 9.22 -20.17
C LEU A 166 -4.79 10.08 -19.63
N ASP A 167 -4.42 9.85 -18.38
CA ASP A 167 -3.37 10.56 -17.68
C ASP A 167 -1.98 10.26 -18.26
N LEU A 168 -1.71 8.99 -18.61
CA LEU A 168 -0.47 8.59 -19.31
C LEU A 168 -0.32 9.23 -20.69
N LYS A 169 -1.42 9.57 -21.39
CA LYS A 169 -1.35 10.25 -22.69
C LYS A 169 -0.91 11.71 -22.57
N SER A 170 -1.20 12.36 -21.44
CA SER A 170 -0.80 13.75 -21.18
C SER A 170 0.55 13.85 -20.46
N PHE A 171 1.00 12.74 -19.86
CA PHE A 171 2.23 12.70 -19.09
C PHE A 171 3.48 12.76 -19.96
N LYS A 172 4.33 13.77 -19.71
CA LYS A 172 5.71 13.81 -20.19
C LYS A 172 6.64 13.51 -19.01
N PRO A 173 7.27 12.32 -18.94
CA PRO A 173 8.17 12.00 -17.84
C PRO A 173 9.31 13.01 -17.79
N PHE A 174 9.55 13.59 -16.62
CA PHE A 174 10.65 14.51 -16.31
C PHE A 174 10.64 15.86 -17.04
N SER A 175 9.48 16.32 -17.54
CA SER A 175 9.37 17.67 -18.12
C SER A 175 9.03 18.69 -17.02
N THR A 176 9.98 19.58 -16.70
CA THR A 176 9.70 20.76 -15.88
C THR A 176 8.95 21.79 -16.71
N ALA A 177 7.68 22.04 -16.40
CA ALA A 177 6.99 23.23 -16.88
C ALA A 177 7.60 24.43 -16.13
N TYR A 178 8.42 25.20 -16.84
CA TYR A 178 8.90 26.51 -16.40
C TYR A 178 7.98 27.59 -16.96
#